data_AF-A0A8C2JNW3-F1
#
_entry.id   AF-A0A8C2JNW3-F1
#
_cell.length_a   1.000
_cell.length_b   1.000
_cell.length_c   1.000
_cell.angle_alpha   90.00
_cell.angle_beta   90.00
_cell.angle_gamma   90.00
#
_symmetry.space_group_name_H-M   'P 1'
#
loop_
_entity.id
_entity.type
_entity.pdbx_description
1 polymer ?
#
loop_
_entity_poly.entity_id
_entity_poly.type
_entity_poly.pdbx_seq_one_letter_code
_entity_poly.pdbx_strand_id
1 'polypeptide(L)'
;TSPVCFMQDKWLLHSVLMLVQSWMEPLIYLQTTLNRYDDAPDALLNKTKWVSDKLLSLEQGMLDEGILTPSVFEHTLTPYDEPSPEIPESVLRDYNLLICFKKDAHKMETFLKLLKCRQSNNVNAGNGFI
;
A
#
# COMPACT_ATOMS: atom_id res chain seq x y z
N THR A 1 14.17 -10.18 -23.42
CA THR A 1 13.89 -10.68 -22.04
C THR A 1 13.31 -12.08 -22.11
N SER A 2 13.71 -13.01 -21.23
CA SER A 2 13.14 -14.37 -21.19
C SER A 2 11.66 -14.36 -20.76
N PRO A 3 10.78 -15.19 -21.34
CA PRO A 3 9.34 -15.23 -21.01
C PRO A 3 9.05 -15.49 -19.52
N VAL A 4 9.96 -16.18 -18.82
CA VAL A 4 9.86 -16.43 -17.37
C VAL A 4 10.04 -15.14 -16.55
N CYS A 5 10.93 -14.23 -16.98
CA CYS A 5 11.14 -12.95 -16.30
C CYS A 5 9.93 -12.02 -16.44
N PHE A 6 9.33 -11.98 -17.63
CA PHE A 6 8.16 -11.15 -17.92
C PHE A 6 6.92 -11.58 -17.12
N MET A 7 6.70 -12.88 -16.96
CA MET A 7 5.63 -13.37 -16.08
C MET A 7 5.89 -12.97 -14.62
N GLN A 8 7.11 -13.14 -14.12
CA GLN A 8 7.47 -12.76 -12.75
C GLN A 8 7.27 -11.26 -12.47
N ASP A 9 7.57 -10.38 -13.43
CA ASP A 9 7.40 -8.94 -13.27
C ASP A 9 5.91 -8.55 -13.15
N LYS A 10 5.03 -9.18 -13.95
CA LYS A 10 3.58 -9.00 -13.81
C LYS A 10 3.06 -9.47 -12.45
N TRP A 11 3.54 -10.62 -11.97
CA TRP A 11 3.17 -11.13 -10.64
C TRP A 11 3.64 -10.21 -9.51
N LEU A 12 4.86 -9.66 -9.60
CA LEU A 12 5.37 -8.70 -8.62
C LEU A 12 4.54 -7.42 -8.60
N LEU A 13 4.23 -6.86 -9.78
CA LEU A 13 3.41 -5.66 -9.87
C LEU A 13 1.99 -5.91 -9.33
N HIS A 14 1.36 -7.03 -9.69
CA HIS A 14 0.06 -7.43 -9.15
C HIS A 14 0.09 -7.62 -7.63
N SER A 15 1.17 -8.22 -7.10
CA SER A 15 1.34 -8.39 -5.66
C SER A 15 1.43 -7.04 -4.94
N VAL A 16 2.11 -6.05 -5.52
CA VAL A 16 2.14 -4.69 -4.96
C VAL A 16 0.75 -4.07 -4.99
N LEU A 17 0.00 -4.21 -6.08
CA LEU A 17 -1.35 -3.63 -6.20
C LEU A 17 -2.29 -4.21 -5.14
N MET A 18 -2.28 -5.53 -4.98
CA MET A 18 -3.08 -6.21 -3.97
C MET A 18 -2.74 -5.75 -2.55
N LEU A 19 -1.45 -5.55 -2.25
CA LEU A 19 -1.03 -5.00 -0.96
C LEU A 19 -1.56 -3.58 -0.79
N VAL A 20 -1.39 -2.70 -1.78
CA VAL A 20 -1.87 -1.31 -1.73
C VAL A 20 -3.38 -1.27 -1.44
N GLN A 21 -4.17 -2.05 -2.19
CA GLN A 21 -5.62 -2.12 -2.03
C GLN A 21 -6.04 -2.68 -0.66
N SER A 22 -5.35 -3.72 -0.18
CA SER A 22 -5.64 -4.31 1.15
C SER A 22 -5.40 -3.36 2.32
N TRP A 23 -4.56 -2.33 2.14
CA TRP A 23 -4.23 -1.37 3.18
C TRP A 23 -5.15 -0.15 3.21
N MET A 24 -6.03 0.01 2.22
CA MET A 24 -6.95 1.15 2.13
C MET A 24 -7.91 1.22 3.33
N GLU A 25 -8.67 0.15 3.58
CA GLU A 25 -9.64 0.07 4.67
C GLU A 25 -8.98 0.12 6.06
N PRO A 26 -7.90 -0.65 6.36
CA PRO A 26 -7.19 -0.53 7.63
C PRO A 26 -6.66 0.87 7.94
N LEU A 27 -6.22 1.63 6.93
CA LEU A 27 -5.75 3.00 7.14
C LEU A 27 -6.89 4.00 7.36
N ILE A 28 -8.05 3.80 6.74
CA ILE A 28 -9.27 4.58 7.04
C ILE A 28 -9.68 4.31 8.49
N TYR A 29 -9.75 3.03 8.88
CA TYR A 29 -10.02 2.62 10.25
C TYR A 29 -9.08 3.29 11.25
N LEU A 30 -7.77 3.23 10.99
CA LEU A 30 -6.75 3.80 11.86
C LEU A 30 -6.93 5.33 12.00
N GLN A 31 -7.23 6.05 10.91
CA GLN A 31 -7.52 7.49 10.98
C GLN A 31 -8.74 7.79 11.86
N THR A 32 -9.82 7.01 11.73
CA THR A 32 -11.03 7.22 12.54
C THR A 32 -10.79 6.97 14.03
N THR A 33 -9.94 5.99 14.36
CA THR A 33 -9.66 5.62 15.75
C THR A 33 -8.66 6.59 16.39
N LEU A 34 -7.62 6.99 15.67
CA LEU A 34 -6.66 8.00 16.13
C LEU A 34 -7.32 9.35 16.43
N ASN A 35 -8.34 9.76 15.66
CA ASN A 35 -9.10 10.99 15.92
C ASN A 35 -9.93 10.95 17.21
N ARG A 36 -10.15 9.77 17.80
CA ARG A 36 -10.90 9.59 19.06
C ARG A 36 -9.98 9.59 20.29
N TYR A 37 -8.67 9.56 20.11
CA TYR A 37 -7.72 9.62 21.22
C TYR A 37 -7.50 11.08 21.62
N ASP A 38 -7.79 11.41 22.88
CA ASP A 38 -7.72 12.77 23.41
C ASP A 38 -6.34 13.44 23.18
N ASP A 39 -5.25 12.65 23.20
CA ASP A 39 -3.86 13.12 23.06
C ASP A 39 -3.12 12.47 21.87
N ALA A 40 -3.81 12.13 20.77
CA ALA A 40 -3.11 11.64 19.58
C ALA A 40 -2.13 12.71 19.06
N PRO A 41 -0.84 12.38 18.88
CA PRO A 41 0.12 13.37 18.37
C PRO A 41 -0.23 13.74 16.92
N ASP A 42 -0.37 15.03 16.63
CA ASP A 42 -0.67 15.55 15.28
C ASP A 42 0.28 14.99 14.21
N ALA A 43 1.54 14.76 14.60
CA ALA A 43 2.54 14.16 13.74
C ALA A 43 2.15 12.74 13.28
N LEU A 44 1.46 11.96 14.11
CA LEU A 44 0.96 10.63 13.76
C LEU A 44 -0.26 10.74 12.83
N LEU A 45 -1.24 11.60 13.16
CA LEU A 45 -2.42 11.84 12.32
C LEU A 45 -2.01 12.29 10.90
N ASN A 46 -1.13 13.28 10.82
CA ASN A 46 -0.63 13.80 9.55
C ASN A 46 0.15 12.75 8.75
N LYS A 47 0.94 11.91 9.44
CA LYS A 47 1.66 10.81 8.77
C LYS A 47 0.72 9.75 8.22
N THR A 48 -0.28 9.33 8.99
CA THR A 48 -1.26 8.32 8.53
C THR A 48 -2.02 8.82 7.31
N LYS A 49 -2.47 10.08 7.33
CA LYS A 49 -3.12 10.71 6.18
C LYS A 49 -2.20 10.76 4.95
N TRP A 50 -0.97 11.23 5.13
CA TRP A 50 0.03 11.28 4.05
C TRP A 50 0.31 9.91 3.44
N VAL A 51 0.37 8.86 4.28
CA VAL A 51 0.54 7.48 3.81
C VAL A 51 -0.64 7.04 2.94
N SER A 52 -1.88 7.29 3.37
CA SER A 52 -3.07 6.98 2.57
C SER A 52 -3.04 7.68 1.20
N ASP A 53 -2.70 8.97 1.16
CA ASP A 53 -2.61 9.73 -0.09
C ASP A 53 -1.52 9.16 -1.03
N LYS A 54 -0.41 8.67 -0.47
CA LYS A 54 0.66 8.03 -1.25
C LYS A 54 0.29 6.65 -1.76
N LEU A 55 -0.46 5.86 -1.01
CA LEU A 55 -0.98 4.58 -1.51
C LEU A 55 -1.96 4.77 -2.65
N LEU A 56 -2.88 5.75 -2.55
CA LEU A 56 -3.78 6.12 -3.64
C LEU A 56 -3.02 6.57 -4.89
N SER A 57 -1.99 7.40 -4.72
CA SER A 57 -1.14 7.84 -5.83
C SER A 57 -0.40 6.67 -6.49
N LEU A 58 0.06 5.70 -5.68
CA LEU A 58 0.75 4.51 -6.16
C LEU A 58 -0.21 3.58 -6.92
N GLU A 59 -1.40 3.33 -6.38
CA GLU A 59 -2.46 2.57 -7.06
C GLU A 59 -2.75 3.16 -8.44
N GLN A 60 -3.01 4.47 -8.51
CA GLN A 60 -3.31 5.13 -9.78
C GLN A 60 -2.15 4.99 -10.78
N GLY A 61 -0.91 5.18 -10.34
CA GLY A 61 0.26 5.01 -11.21
C GLY A 61 0.44 3.57 -11.73
N MET A 62 0.00 2.58 -10.96
CA MET A 62 0.04 1.17 -11.37
C MET A 62 -1.11 0.79 -12.31
N LEU A 63 -2.26 1.45 -12.19
CA LEU A 63 -3.41 1.28 -13.09
C LEU A 63 -3.15 1.95 -14.46
N ASP A 64 -2.53 3.14 -14.48
CA ASP A 64 -2.19 3.88 -15.70
C ASP A 64 -1.17 3.15 -16.60
N GLU A 65 -0.27 2.34 -16.02
CA GLU A 65 0.66 1.48 -16.77
C GLU A 65 -0.05 0.32 -17.50
N GLY A 66 -1.38 0.19 -17.38
CA GLY A 66 -2.22 -0.65 -18.25
C GLY A 66 -2.19 -2.16 -17.95
N ILE A 67 -1.78 -2.57 -16.75
CA ILE A 67 -1.51 -4.00 -16.45
C ILE A 67 -2.65 -4.68 -15.69
N LEU A 68 -3.55 -3.95 -15.00
CA LEU A 68 -4.57 -4.56 -14.14
C LEU A 68 -5.91 -3.82 -14.19
N THR A 69 -7.00 -4.59 -14.20
CA THR A 69 -8.36 -4.08 -14.09
C THR A 69 -8.53 -3.34 -12.76
N PRO A 70 -9.22 -2.19 -12.72
CA PRO A 70 -9.58 -1.57 -11.45
C PRO A 70 -10.40 -2.59 -10.66
N SER A 71 -9.86 -3.10 -9.55
CA SER A 71 -10.73 -3.55 -8.48
C SER A 71 -11.38 -2.26 -8.00
N VAL A 72 -12.61 -2.01 -8.44
CA VAL A 72 -13.42 -0.94 -7.89
C VAL A 72 -13.64 -1.34 -6.44
N PHE A 73 -12.72 -0.90 -5.57
CA PHE A 73 -12.98 -0.88 -4.14
C PHE A 73 -14.03 0.22 -4.00
N GLU A 74 -15.30 -0.15 -4.12
CA GLU A 74 -16.39 0.74 -3.76
C GLU A 74 -16.22 1.00 -2.26
N HIS A 75 -15.74 2.20 -1.92
CA HIS A 75 -15.68 2.70 -0.55
C HIS A 75 -17.12 2.87 -0.04
N THR A 76 -17.81 1.76 0.20
CA THR A 76 -19.04 1.76 0.99
C THR A 76 -18.61 1.90 2.42
N LEU A 77 -18.52 3.15 2.87
CA LEU A 77 -18.42 3.51 4.28
C LEU A 77 -19.71 3.06 4.96
N THR A 78 -19.86 1.77 5.22
CA THR A 78 -20.84 1.30 6.19
C THR A 78 -20.32 1.75 7.56
N PRO A 79 -21.13 2.43 8.37
CA PRO A 79 -20.74 2.73 9.74
C PRO A 79 -20.51 1.39 10.44
N TYR A 80 -19.25 1.11 10.77
CA TYR A 80 -18.89 -0.03 11.61
C TYR A 80 -19.39 0.29 13.03
N ASP A 81 -20.65 -0.02 13.30
CA ASP A 81 -21.29 0.01 14.63
C ASP A 81 -20.85 -1.22 15.45
N GLU A 82 -19.54 -1.47 15.53
CA GLU A 82 -19.01 -2.47 16.46
C GLU A 82 -18.77 -1.80 17.82
N PRO A 83 -19.15 -2.43 18.95
CA PRO A 83 -18.92 -1.88 20.27
C PRO A 83 -17.44 -1.49 20.41
N SER A 84 -17.17 -0.21 20.65
CA SER A 84 -15.80 0.26 20.77
C SER A 84 -15.14 -0.47 21.95
N PRO A 85 -14.07 -1.23 21.72
CA PRO A 85 -13.33 -1.86 22.80
C PRO A 85 -12.73 -0.78 23.71
N GLU A 86 -12.39 -1.16 24.93
CA GLU A 86 -11.77 -0.24 25.89
C GLU A 86 -10.53 0.42 25.26
N ILE A 87 -10.30 1.71 25.53
CA ILE A 87 -9.20 2.51 24.93
C ILE A 87 -7.84 1.80 24.97
N PRO A 88 -7.44 1.10 26.05
CA PRO A 88 -6.16 0.37 26.07
C PRO A 88 -6.09 -0.77 25.03
N GLU A 89 -7.22 -1.46 24.78
CA GLU A 89 -7.31 -2.53 23.80
C GLU A 89 -7.31 -1.99 22.36
N SER A 90 -7.90 -0.81 22.13
CA SER A 90 -7.86 -0.16 20.83
C SER A 90 -6.45 0.34 20.48
N VAL A 91 -5.71 0.89 21.45
CA VAL A 91 -4.33 1.36 21.23
C VAL A 91 -3.40 0.20 20.85
N LEU A 92 -3.52 -0.96 21.52
CA LEU A 92 -2.71 -2.14 21.19
C LEU A 92 -3.05 -2.68 19.80
N ARG A 93 -4.34 -2.71 19.42
CA ARG A 93 -4.78 -3.11 18.07
C ARG A 93 -4.22 -2.19 17.00
N ASP A 94 -4.32 -0.87 17.20
CA ASP A 94 -3.81 0.14 16.28
C ASP A 94 -2.28 0.08 16.13
N TYR A 95 -1.57 -0.16 17.24
CA TYR A 95 -0.13 -0.36 17.22
C TYR A 95 0.27 -1.60 16.40
N ASN A 96 -0.46 -2.71 16.56
CA ASN A 96 -0.23 -3.91 15.75
C ASN A 96 -0.51 -3.67 14.26
N LEU A 97 -1.58 -2.93 13.93
CA LEU A 97 -1.86 -2.52 12.55
C LEU A 97 -0.71 -1.72 11.94
N LEU A 98 -0.16 -0.75 12.68
CA LEU A 98 1.00 0.03 12.25
C LEU A 98 2.25 -0.83 12.03
N ILE A 99 2.49 -1.83 12.89
CA ILE A 99 3.61 -2.78 12.70
C ILE A 99 3.41 -3.59 11.41
N CYS A 100 2.21 -4.11 11.19
CA CYS A 100 1.90 -4.85 9.97
C CYS A 100 2.08 -3.97 8.73
N PHE A 101 1.57 -2.73 8.78
CA PHE A 101 1.72 -1.77 7.69
C PHE A 101 3.18 -1.51 7.37
N LYS A 102 4.02 -1.29 8.38
CA LYS A 102 5.46 -1.09 8.19
C LYS A 102 6.11 -2.27 7.46
N LYS A 103 5.75 -3.51 7.80
CA LYS A 103 6.29 -4.71 7.15
C LYS A 103 5.86 -4.80 5.69
N ASP A 104 4.59 -4.55 5.42
CA ASP A 104 4.04 -4.63 4.07
C ASP A 104 4.53 -3.47 3.19
N ALA A 105 4.66 -2.26 3.73
CA ALA A 105 5.26 -1.12 3.04
C ALA A 105 6.72 -1.41 2.63
N HIS A 106 7.51 -2.02 3.52
CA HIS A 106 8.87 -2.46 3.18
C HIS A 106 8.87 -3.54 2.08
N LYS A 107 7.89 -4.45 2.09
CA LYS A 107 7.71 -5.47 1.06
C LYS A 107 7.33 -4.85 -0.29
N MET A 108 6.39 -3.89 -0.30
CA MET A 108 6.01 -3.12 -1.50
C MET A 108 7.23 -2.41 -2.08
N GLU A 109 8.00 -1.69 -1.25
CA GLU A 109 9.22 -0.99 -1.67
C GLU A 109 10.24 -1.95 -2.30
N THR A 110 10.45 -3.12 -1.68
CA THR A 110 11.38 -4.14 -2.19
C THR A 110 10.95 -4.64 -3.57
N PHE A 111 9.66 -4.92 -3.76
CA PHE A 111 9.13 -5.38 -5.05
C PHE A 111 9.23 -4.30 -6.13
N LEU A 112 8.92 -3.04 -5.81
CA LEU A 112 9.06 -1.92 -6.73
C LEU A 112 10.53 -1.68 -7.15
N LYS A 113 11.47 -1.77 -6.19
CA LYS A 113 12.91 -1.68 -6.50
C LYS A 113 13.35 -2.81 -7.45
N LEU A 114 12.89 -4.04 -7.20
CA LEU A 114 13.21 -5.19 -8.04
C LEU A 114 12.71 -5.01 -9.48
N LEU A 115 11.46 -4.54 -9.64
CA LEU A 115 10.87 -4.22 -10.95
C LEU A 115 11.70 -3.15 -11.68
N LYS A 116 12.04 -2.05 -10.99
CA LYS A 116 12.84 -0.96 -11.56
C LYS A 116 14.25 -1.41 -11.97
N CYS A 117 14.91 -2.25 -11.18
CA CYS A 117 16.21 -2.82 -11.52
C CYS A 117 16.14 -3.69 -12.78
N ARG A 118 15.09 -4.49 -12.94
CA ARG A 118 14.92 -5.34 -14.14
C ARG A 118 14.64 -4.49 -15.39
N GLN A 119 13.84 -3.44 -15.26
CA GLN A 119 13.57 -2.52 -16.36
C GLN A 119 14.83 -1.77 -16.80
N SER A 120 15.60 -1.21 -15.86
CA SER A 120 16.86 -0.50 -16.16
C SER A 120 17.94 -1.41 -16.75
N ASN A 121 18.07 -2.65 -16.26
CA ASN A 121 19.00 -3.62 -16.85
C ASN A 121 18.61 -4.00 -18.29
N ASN A 122 17.31 -4.06 -18.61
CA ASN A 122 16.85 -4.32 -19.97
C ASN A 122 17.19 -3.14 -20.90
N VAL A 123 17.00 -1.90 -20.44
CA VAL A 123 17.39 -0.69 -21.19
C VAL A 123 18.91 -0.64 -21.41
N ASN A 124 19.71 -0.97 -20.39
CA ASN A 124 21.16 -0.99 -20.50
C ASN A 124 21.68 -2.10 -21.45
N ALA A 125 20.98 -3.23 -21.56
CA ALA A 125 21.30 -4.29 -22.51
C ALA A 125 20.95 -3.92 -23.97
N GLY A 126 20.03 -2.97 -24.18
CA GLY A 126 19.67 -2.45 -25.50
C GLY A 126 20.66 -1.40 -26.06
N ASN A 127 21.46 -0.78 -25.19
CA ASN A 127 22.42 0.26 -25.58
C ASN A 127 23.84 -0.26 -25.86
N GLY A 128 24.04 -1.58 -25.85
CA GLY A 128 25.33 -2.24 -26.15
C GLY A 128 25.49 -2.72 -27.60
N PHE A 129 24.56 -2.36 -28.49
CA PHE A 129 24.57 -2.72 -29.91
C PHE A 129 24.34 -1.46 -30.78
N ILE A 130 25.25 -0.50 -30.68
CA ILE A 130 25.52 0.49 -31.75
C ILE A 130 27.04 0.66 -31.83
#